data_AF-A0A660MMM4-F1
#
_entry.id   AF-A0A660MMM4-F1
#
_cell.length_a   1.000
_cell.length_b   1.000
_cell.length_c   1.000
_cell.angle_alpha   90.00
_cell.angle_beta   90.00
_cell.angle_gamma   90.00
#
_symmetry.space_group_name_H-M   'P 1'
#
loop_
_entity.id
_entity.type
_entity.pdbx_description
1 polymer ?
#
loop_
_entity_poly.entity_id
_entity_poly.type
_entity_poly.pdbx_seq_one_letter_code
_entity_poly.pdbx_strand_id
1 'polypeptide(L)'
;DRPDFAQIEIMVLRSMSQAIYIPENRGHFGLALEHYAHFTSPIRRYPDLLVHRAIRHQLQGGTRDNYRYSAESMVEKGKHCSMTERRADEATRDAMDFLKCEFMSHRIGETFTGRIANITNFGFFVTLDDIYIDGLVHVSALTNDYYHYSAETFTLNGERSGTRFALMDAVEIQVAKVDIEERKIDFELLAHKGKWLAENGKDKKPAKKAAKAIAGKAAKAADKKTTKITAKKTAAPPTKAEKREQSAQKKTAKTAAPKKAAKSGKPKATKAKKTAAATTATKSRKTKKS
;
A
#
# COMPACT_ATOMS: atom_id res chain seq x y z
N ASP A 1 13.84 -2.99 -31.64
CA ASP A 1 13.65 -3.23 -30.20
C ASP A 1 14.19 -2.09 -29.36
N ARG A 2 13.31 -1.49 -28.55
CA ARG A 2 13.64 -0.38 -27.66
C ARG A 2 13.85 -0.92 -26.23
N PRO A 3 14.95 -0.59 -25.54
CA PRO A 3 15.20 -1.10 -24.19
C PRO A 3 14.19 -0.57 -23.16
N ASP A 4 13.51 0.54 -23.47
CA ASP A 4 12.48 1.19 -22.66
C ASP A 4 11.04 0.82 -23.10
N PHE A 5 10.87 -0.15 -23.99
CA PHE A 5 9.55 -0.55 -24.52
C PHE A 5 8.55 -0.87 -23.40
N ALA A 6 8.93 -1.73 -22.45
CA ALA A 6 8.04 -2.15 -21.37
C ALA A 6 7.63 -1.00 -20.44
N GLN A 7 8.50 0.00 -20.28
CA GLN A 7 8.19 1.21 -19.52
C GLN A 7 7.14 2.06 -20.26
N ILE A 8 7.33 2.28 -21.56
CA ILE A 8 6.38 3.03 -22.40
C ILE A 8 5.03 2.31 -22.46
N GLU A 9 5.03 0.99 -22.64
CA GLU A 9 3.82 0.17 -22.70
C GLU A 9 2.98 0.32 -21.43
N ILE A 10 3.59 0.18 -20.25
CA ILE A 10 2.88 0.35 -18.97
C ILE A 10 2.36 1.77 -18.80
N MET A 11 3.13 2.78 -19.21
CA MET A 11 2.68 4.17 -19.15
C MET A 11 1.47 4.42 -20.06
N VAL A 12 1.47 3.87 -21.28
CA VAL A 12 0.33 3.94 -22.20
C VAL A 12 -0.89 3.24 -21.59
N LEU A 13 -0.74 2.02 -21.09
CA LEU A 13 -1.84 1.27 -20.47
C LEU A 13 -2.42 1.99 -19.25
N ARG A 14 -1.58 2.60 -18.41
CA ARG A 14 -2.02 3.39 -17.25
C ARG A 14 -2.71 4.71 -17.63
N SER A 15 -2.45 5.24 -18.83
CA SER A 15 -3.12 6.43 -19.33
C SER A 15 -4.52 6.16 -19.88
N MET A 16 -4.86 4.90 -20.16
CA MET A 16 -6.16 4.52 -20.68
C MET A 16 -7.26 4.62 -19.61
N SER A 17 -8.45 5.05 -20.03
CA SER A 17 -9.63 5.05 -19.16
C SER A 17 -10.19 3.64 -18.97
N GLN A 18 -10.75 3.38 -17.79
CA GLN A 18 -11.44 2.13 -17.51
C GLN A 18 -12.73 2.03 -18.34
N ALA A 19 -12.97 0.85 -18.94
CA ALA A 19 -14.22 0.57 -19.63
C ALA A 19 -15.41 0.51 -18.66
N ILE A 20 -16.58 0.94 -19.12
CA ILE A 20 -17.81 0.99 -18.32
C ILE A 20 -19.03 0.63 -19.17
N TYR A 21 -20.10 0.15 -18.53
CA TYR A 21 -21.40 -0.02 -19.17
C TYR A 21 -22.18 1.29 -19.16
N ILE A 22 -22.48 1.80 -20.35
CA ILE A 22 -23.32 2.97 -20.57
C ILE A 22 -24.33 2.69 -21.69
N PRO A 23 -25.55 3.25 -21.62
CA PRO A 23 -26.55 3.08 -22.68
C PRO A 23 -26.24 3.92 -23.93
N GLU A 24 -25.49 5.02 -23.77
CA GLU A 24 -25.01 5.84 -24.88
C GLU A 24 -23.76 5.20 -25.49
N ASN A 25 -23.74 5.01 -26.81
CA ASN A 25 -22.57 4.49 -27.47
C ASN A 25 -21.50 5.58 -27.67
N ARG A 26 -20.31 5.38 -27.11
CA ARG A 26 -19.15 6.26 -27.26
C ARG A 26 -17.96 5.57 -27.96
N GLY A 27 -18.20 4.40 -28.55
CA GLY A 27 -17.16 3.54 -29.09
C GLY A 27 -16.33 2.84 -28.00
N HIS A 28 -15.42 1.96 -28.45
CA HIS A 28 -14.51 1.21 -27.61
C HIS A 28 -13.07 1.43 -28.08
N PHE A 29 -12.39 2.43 -27.51
CA PHE A 29 -11.05 2.86 -27.89
C PHE A 29 -10.03 1.71 -27.91
N GLY A 30 -9.97 0.90 -26.85
CA GLY A 30 -9.00 -0.19 -26.74
C GLY A 30 -9.20 -1.35 -27.74
N LEU A 31 -10.36 -1.40 -28.43
CA LEU A 31 -10.63 -2.39 -29.47
C LEU A 31 -10.71 -1.76 -30.87
N ALA A 32 -10.55 -0.44 -30.97
CA ALA A 32 -10.76 0.32 -32.20
C ALA A 32 -12.13 0.05 -32.87
N LEU A 33 -13.21 -0.02 -32.09
CA LEU A 33 -14.58 -0.26 -32.58
C LEU A 33 -15.50 0.93 -32.31
N GLU A 34 -16.33 1.29 -33.30
CA GLU A 34 -17.35 2.34 -33.16
C GLU A 34 -18.55 1.88 -32.34
N HIS A 35 -18.95 0.62 -32.46
CA HIS A 35 -20.05 0.02 -31.71
C HIS A 35 -19.57 -1.26 -31.04
N TYR A 36 -19.74 -1.34 -29.72
CA TYR A 36 -19.38 -2.54 -28.97
C TYR A 36 -20.32 -2.75 -27.78
N ALA A 37 -20.72 -4.00 -27.56
CA ALA A 37 -21.49 -4.42 -26.40
C ALA A 37 -21.16 -5.88 -26.04
N HIS A 38 -21.19 -6.21 -24.75
CA HIS A 38 -21.09 -7.60 -24.31
C HIS A 38 -22.38 -8.37 -24.61
N PHE A 39 -22.26 -9.55 -25.23
CA PHE A 39 -23.39 -10.40 -25.61
C PHE A 39 -23.17 -11.90 -25.31
N THR A 40 -21.93 -12.37 -25.34
CA THR A 40 -21.58 -13.80 -25.39
C THR A 40 -21.58 -14.53 -24.05
N SER A 41 -21.90 -13.89 -22.93
CA SER A 41 -21.83 -14.51 -21.59
C SER A 41 -22.98 -14.13 -20.64
N PRO A 42 -24.26 -14.34 -21.02
CA PRO A 42 -25.42 -13.97 -20.20
C PRO A 42 -25.53 -14.73 -18.87
N ILE A 43 -24.87 -15.87 -18.73
CA ILE A 43 -24.86 -16.65 -17.47
C ILE A 43 -24.08 -15.94 -16.36
N ARG A 44 -22.99 -15.24 -16.70
CA ARG A 44 -22.05 -14.64 -15.73
C ARG A 44 -21.97 -13.11 -15.80
N ARG A 45 -22.66 -12.48 -16.76
CA ARG A 45 -22.71 -11.02 -16.92
C ARG A 45 -24.15 -10.56 -17.15
N TYR A 46 -24.65 -9.74 -16.24
CA TYR A 46 -26.01 -9.17 -16.35
C TYR A 46 -26.21 -8.24 -17.56
N PRO A 47 -25.22 -7.43 -18.00
CA PRO A 47 -25.35 -6.64 -19.23
C PRO A 47 -25.69 -7.47 -20.46
N ASP A 48 -25.03 -8.62 -20.66
CA ASP A 48 -25.33 -9.53 -21.77
C ASP A 48 -26.79 -10.00 -21.73
N LEU A 49 -27.34 -10.29 -20.53
CA LEU A 49 -28.75 -10.66 -20.39
C LEU A 49 -29.71 -9.54 -20.81
N LEU A 50 -29.35 -8.28 -20.57
CA LEU A 50 -30.13 -7.12 -21.04
C LEU A 50 -30.07 -7.00 -22.57
N VAL A 51 -28.92 -7.25 -23.18
CA VAL A 51 -28.75 -7.26 -24.63
C VAL A 51 -29.55 -8.40 -25.26
N HIS A 52 -29.51 -9.61 -24.69
CA HIS A 52 -30.33 -10.75 -25.15
C HIS A 52 -31.84 -10.42 -25.12
N ARG A 53 -32.31 -9.77 -24.05
CA ARG A 53 -33.71 -9.32 -23.94
C ARG A 53 -34.07 -8.26 -24.99
N ALA A 54 -33.17 -7.32 -25.25
CA ALA A 54 -33.39 -6.26 -26.25
C ALA A 54 -33.44 -6.84 -27.66
N ILE A 55 -32.52 -7.73 -28.01
CA ILE A 55 -32.51 -8.42 -29.31
C ILE A 55 -33.78 -9.24 -29.48
N ARG A 56 -34.18 -10.02 -28.47
CA ARG A 56 -35.43 -10.80 -28.53
C ARG A 56 -36.67 -9.92 -28.73
N HIS A 57 -36.75 -8.79 -28.02
CA HIS A 57 -37.85 -7.83 -28.18
C HIS A 57 -37.91 -7.26 -29.60
N GLN A 58 -36.76 -6.86 -30.16
CA GLN A 58 -36.67 -6.35 -31.52
C GLN A 58 -37.08 -7.40 -32.56
N LEU A 59 -36.66 -8.66 -32.38
CA LEU A 59 -37.03 -9.77 -33.26
C LEU A 59 -38.53 -10.13 -33.18
N GLN A 60 -39.21 -9.79 -32.08
CA GLN A 60 -40.66 -9.96 -31.91
C GLN A 60 -41.48 -8.78 -32.44
N GLY A 61 -40.84 -7.84 -33.17
CA GLY A 61 -41.49 -6.65 -33.72
C GLY A 61 -41.70 -5.52 -32.70
N GLY A 62 -41.08 -5.62 -31.51
CA GLY A 62 -41.12 -4.57 -30.51
C GLY A 62 -40.32 -3.34 -30.94
N THR A 63 -40.78 -2.15 -30.53
CA THR A 63 -40.06 -0.89 -30.73
C THR A 63 -39.39 -0.43 -29.43
N ARG A 64 -38.52 0.59 -29.53
CA ARG A 64 -37.88 1.22 -28.36
C ARG A 64 -38.92 1.74 -27.36
N ASP A 65 -40.03 2.30 -27.86
CA ASP A 65 -41.07 2.91 -27.02
C ASP A 65 -41.87 1.89 -26.21
N ASN A 66 -42.00 0.67 -26.76
CA ASN A 66 -42.67 -0.44 -26.09
C ASN A 66 -41.68 -1.39 -25.39
N TYR A 67 -40.43 -0.97 -25.19
CA TYR A 67 -39.46 -1.82 -24.49
C TYR A 67 -39.66 -1.75 -22.97
N ARG A 68 -39.45 -2.88 -22.28
CA ARG A 68 -39.64 -3.01 -20.83
C ARG A 68 -38.81 -2.01 -20.00
N TYR A 69 -37.66 -1.58 -20.51
CA TYR A 69 -36.75 -0.70 -19.80
C TYR A 69 -36.72 0.68 -20.44
N SER A 70 -37.02 1.71 -19.63
CA SER A 70 -36.85 3.11 -20.03
C SER A 70 -35.37 3.48 -20.16
N ALA A 71 -35.09 4.59 -20.85
CA ALA A 71 -33.73 5.12 -20.99
C ALA A 71 -33.08 5.40 -19.61
N GLU A 72 -33.84 5.98 -18.69
CA GLU A 72 -33.41 6.25 -17.30
C GLU A 72 -33.05 4.95 -16.57
N SER A 73 -33.92 3.93 -16.68
CA SER A 73 -33.65 2.62 -16.08
C SER A 73 -32.38 1.97 -16.63
N MET A 74 -32.07 2.19 -17.91
CA MET A 74 -30.84 1.66 -18.51
C MET A 74 -29.58 2.37 -18.00
N VAL A 75 -29.66 3.68 -17.74
CA VAL A 75 -28.56 4.44 -17.10
C VAL A 75 -28.26 3.88 -15.71
N GLU A 76 -29.29 3.67 -14.89
CA GLU A 76 -29.13 3.09 -13.55
C GLU A 76 -28.52 1.69 -13.60
N LYS A 77 -28.99 0.85 -14.53
CA LYS A 77 -28.44 -0.51 -14.73
C LYS A 77 -26.99 -0.48 -15.17
N GLY A 78 -26.61 0.42 -16.08
CA GLY A 78 -25.22 0.59 -16.51
C GLY A 78 -24.29 0.95 -15.35
N LYS A 79 -24.72 1.91 -14.50
CA LYS A 79 -24.00 2.28 -13.27
C LYS A 79 -23.88 1.10 -12.31
N HIS A 80 -24.98 0.40 -12.06
CA HIS A 80 -24.99 -0.75 -11.15
C HIS A 80 -24.07 -1.86 -11.65
N CYS A 81 -24.15 -2.23 -12.93
CA CYS A 81 -23.32 -3.31 -13.51
C CYS A 81 -21.84 -2.96 -13.46
N SER A 82 -21.48 -1.72 -13.82
CA SER A 82 -20.08 -1.25 -13.75
C SER A 82 -19.55 -1.23 -12.31
N MET A 83 -20.38 -0.82 -11.34
CA MET A 83 -20.01 -0.87 -9.93
C MET A 83 -19.79 -2.31 -9.45
N THR A 84 -20.70 -3.23 -9.79
CA THR A 84 -20.58 -4.63 -9.36
C THR A 84 -19.39 -5.34 -10.01
N GLU A 85 -19.02 -4.97 -11.24
CA GLU A 85 -17.82 -5.47 -11.90
C GLU A 85 -16.56 -5.05 -11.13
N ARG A 86 -16.41 -3.76 -10.83
CA ARG A 86 -15.29 -3.26 -10.00
C ARG A 86 -15.24 -3.93 -8.63
N ARG A 87 -16.39 -4.07 -7.98
CA ARG A 87 -16.47 -4.74 -6.67
C ARG A 87 -16.04 -6.20 -6.74
N ALA A 88 -16.36 -6.91 -7.83
CA ALA A 88 -15.93 -8.29 -8.03
C ALA A 88 -14.42 -8.38 -8.27
N ASP A 89 -13.86 -7.48 -9.07
CA ASP A 89 -12.42 -7.41 -9.32
C ASP A 89 -11.64 -7.08 -8.04
N GLU A 90 -12.12 -6.10 -7.25
CA GLU A 90 -11.56 -5.74 -5.94
C GLU A 90 -11.57 -6.93 -4.98
N ALA A 91 -12.71 -7.62 -4.83
CA ALA A 91 -12.80 -8.80 -3.96
C ALA A 91 -11.88 -9.95 -4.42
N THR A 92 -11.74 -10.14 -5.73
CA THR A 92 -10.85 -11.16 -6.29
C THR A 92 -9.39 -10.81 -6.03
N ARG A 93 -9.01 -9.54 -6.24
CA ARG A 93 -7.67 -9.04 -5.92
C ARG A 93 -7.35 -9.21 -4.44
N ASP A 94 -8.29 -8.85 -3.57
CA ASP A 94 -8.17 -8.99 -2.12
C ASP A 94 -7.89 -10.44 -1.69
N ALA A 95 -8.57 -11.41 -2.32
CA ALA A 95 -8.36 -12.83 -2.09
C ALA A 95 -7.01 -13.32 -2.65
N MET A 96 -6.62 -12.84 -3.83
CA MET A 96 -5.31 -13.14 -4.40
C MET A 96 -4.18 -12.59 -3.53
N ASP A 97 -4.29 -11.35 -3.04
CA ASP A 97 -3.27 -10.71 -2.20
C ASP A 97 -3.09 -11.48 -0.88
N PHE A 98 -4.19 -11.99 -0.30
CA PHE A 98 -4.12 -12.90 0.84
C PHE A 98 -3.33 -14.18 0.51
N LEU A 99 -3.68 -14.87 -0.58
CA LEU A 99 -3.01 -16.11 -1.00
C LEU A 99 -1.54 -15.90 -1.35
N LYS A 100 -1.20 -14.75 -1.95
CA LYS A 100 0.18 -14.35 -2.23
C LYS A 100 0.97 -14.15 -0.93
N CYS A 101 0.37 -13.49 0.07
CA CYS A 101 1.01 -13.34 1.38
C CYS A 101 1.21 -14.69 2.06
N GLU A 102 0.19 -15.56 2.06
CA GLU A 102 0.30 -16.92 2.61
C GLU A 102 1.44 -17.70 1.93
N PHE A 103 1.53 -17.66 0.60
CA PHE A 103 2.61 -18.29 -0.16
C PHE A 103 3.99 -17.75 0.21
N MET A 104 4.14 -16.43 0.38
CA MET A 104 5.41 -15.80 0.73
C MET A 104 5.81 -15.99 2.19
N SER A 105 4.87 -16.27 3.09
CA SER A 105 5.14 -16.46 4.52
C SER A 105 6.12 -17.61 4.79
N HIS A 106 6.11 -18.64 3.93
CA HIS A 106 7.02 -19.78 4.01
C HIS A 106 8.41 -19.52 3.42
N ARG A 107 8.64 -18.36 2.78
CA ARG A 107 9.85 -18.01 2.01
C ARG A 107 10.57 -16.79 2.56
N ILE A 108 10.36 -16.47 3.83
CA ILE A 108 11.02 -15.35 4.50
C ILE A 108 12.54 -15.61 4.52
N GLY A 109 13.32 -14.61 4.11
CA GLY A 109 14.77 -14.69 3.98
C GLY A 109 15.27 -15.22 2.63
N GLU A 110 14.40 -15.75 1.76
CA GLU A 110 14.78 -16.11 0.40
C GLU A 110 15.02 -14.86 -0.47
N THR A 111 15.88 -15.01 -1.48
CA THR A 111 16.22 -13.94 -2.42
C THR A 111 15.52 -14.17 -3.75
N PHE A 112 14.97 -13.10 -4.32
CA PHE A 112 14.27 -13.14 -5.60
C PHE A 112 14.76 -12.01 -6.52
N THR A 113 14.59 -12.22 -7.82
CA THR A 113 14.70 -11.14 -8.80
C THR A 113 13.32 -10.58 -9.10
N GLY A 114 13.26 -9.30 -9.40
CA GLY A 114 12.02 -8.65 -9.76
C GLY A 114 12.24 -7.31 -10.44
N ARG A 115 11.14 -6.64 -10.75
CA ARG A 115 11.14 -5.33 -11.40
C ARG A 115 10.31 -4.33 -10.61
N ILE A 116 10.76 -3.07 -10.65
CA ILE A 116 10.03 -1.99 -9.99
C ILE A 116 8.73 -1.71 -10.76
N ALA A 117 7.59 -2.07 -10.17
CA ALA A 117 6.28 -1.90 -10.78
C ALA A 117 5.62 -0.57 -10.44
N ASN A 118 5.92 0.02 -9.29
CA ASN A 118 5.41 1.34 -8.94
C ASN A 118 6.35 2.06 -7.97
N ILE A 119 6.40 3.39 -8.03
CA ILE A 119 7.25 4.21 -7.18
C ILE A 119 6.36 5.21 -6.44
N THR A 120 6.60 5.35 -5.14
CA THR A 120 5.91 6.30 -4.26
C THR A 120 6.94 7.17 -3.54
N ASN A 121 6.46 8.13 -2.75
CA ASN A 121 7.31 8.98 -1.93
C ASN A 121 7.96 8.25 -0.74
N PHE A 122 7.40 7.13 -0.28
CA PHE A 122 7.89 6.36 0.86
C PHE A 122 8.64 5.08 0.48
N GLY A 123 8.77 4.79 -0.82
CA GLY A 123 9.42 3.59 -1.30
C GLY A 123 9.01 3.23 -2.72
N PHE A 124 9.19 1.96 -3.07
CA PHE A 124 8.74 1.44 -4.36
C PHE A 124 8.30 -0.01 -4.23
N PHE A 125 7.37 -0.40 -5.10
CA PHE A 125 6.84 -1.74 -5.19
C PHE A 125 7.62 -2.53 -6.24
N VAL A 126 8.04 -3.74 -5.87
CA VAL A 126 8.75 -4.68 -6.72
C VAL A 126 7.83 -5.86 -7.01
N THR A 127 7.60 -6.15 -8.28
CA THR A 127 6.95 -7.38 -8.74
C THR A 127 8.03 -8.42 -8.97
N LEU A 128 7.91 -9.58 -8.34
CA LEU A 128 8.83 -10.70 -8.53
C LEU A 128 8.67 -11.32 -9.91
N ASP A 129 9.80 -11.68 -10.52
CA ASP A 129 9.79 -12.44 -11.77
C ASP A 129 9.18 -13.83 -11.53
N ASP A 130 8.51 -14.37 -12.55
CA ASP A 130 7.81 -15.67 -12.59
C ASP A 130 6.59 -15.85 -11.65
N ILE A 131 6.58 -15.22 -10.48
CA ILE A 131 5.56 -15.43 -9.43
C ILE A 131 4.54 -14.28 -9.40
N TYR A 132 4.84 -13.12 -10.00
CA TYR A 132 3.94 -11.94 -10.08
C TYR A 132 3.36 -11.52 -8.71
N ILE A 133 4.20 -11.59 -7.68
CA ILE A 133 3.91 -11.12 -6.33
C ILE A 133 4.54 -9.76 -6.14
N ASP A 134 3.76 -8.83 -5.60
CA ASP A 134 4.21 -7.47 -5.31
C ASP A 134 4.62 -7.37 -3.84
N GLY A 135 5.71 -6.66 -3.58
CA GLY A 135 6.11 -6.28 -2.23
C GLY A 135 6.75 -4.91 -2.20
N LEU A 136 6.78 -4.30 -1.01
CA LEU A 136 7.24 -2.93 -0.78
C LEU A 136 8.68 -2.94 -0.30
N VAL A 137 9.53 -2.16 -0.97
CA VAL A 137 10.81 -1.72 -0.41
C VAL A 137 10.61 -0.32 0.16
N HIS A 138 10.62 -0.21 1.49
CA HIS A 138 10.49 1.08 2.16
C HIS A 138 11.80 1.88 2.05
N VAL A 139 11.70 3.21 1.96
CA VAL A 139 12.88 4.09 1.82
C VAL A 139 13.88 3.94 2.97
N SER A 140 13.41 3.56 4.16
CA SER A 140 14.27 3.31 5.33
C SER A 140 15.09 2.03 5.25
N ALA A 141 14.69 1.07 4.41
CA ALA A 141 15.46 -0.14 4.14
C ALA A 141 16.56 0.12 3.08
N LEU A 142 16.51 1.28 2.40
CA LEU A 142 17.54 1.69 1.47
C LEU A 142 18.77 2.23 2.23
N THR A 143 19.87 2.37 1.49
CA THR A 143 21.08 3.02 1.99
C THR A 143 20.77 4.40 2.56
N ASN A 144 21.43 4.77 3.66
CA ASN A 144 21.18 5.99 4.45
C ASN A 144 21.43 7.28 3.65
N ASP A 145 20.46 7.65 2.81
CA ASP A 145 20.48 8.75 1.86
C ASP A 145 19.12 9.48 1.88
N TYR A 146 19.11 10.72 1.38
CA TYR A 146 17.89 11.48 1.17
C TYR A 146 17.36 11.19 -0.23
N TYR A 147 16.15 10.64 -0.31
CA TYR A 147 15.52 10.29 -1.58
C TYR A 147 14.44 11.29 -1.96
N HIS A 148 14.56 11.83 -3.17
CA HIS A 148 13.58 12.73 -3.78
C HIS A 148 12.72 11.97 -4.79
N TYR A 149 11.41 11.99 -4.57
CA TYR A 149 10.43 11.44 -5.49
C TYR A 149 10.06 12.49 -6.56
N SER A 150 10.20 12.12 -7.83
CA SER A 150 9.73 12.91 -8.98
C SER A 150 8.49 12.24 -9.57
N ALA A 151 7.33 12.88 -9.41
CA ALA A 151 6.07 12.37 -9.95
C ALA A 151 6.00 12.40 -11.48
N GLU A 152 6.66 13.37 -12.11
CA GLU A 152 6.66 13.53 -13.58
C GLU A 152 7.43 12.41 -14.29
N THR A 153 8.55 12.00 -13.71
CA THR A 153 9.42 10.98 -14.30
C THR A 153 9.21 9.59 -13.70
N PHE A 154 8.37 9.48 -12.66
CA PHE A 154 8.21 8.28 -11.84
C PHE A 154 9.56 7.73 -11.39
N THR A 155 10.39 8.58 -10.77
CA THR A 155 11.71 8.16 -10.26
C THR A 155 11.90 8.52 -8.80
N LEU A 156 12.74 7.73 -8.13
CA LEU A 156 13.23 8.01 -6.79
C LEU A 156 14.75 8.21 -6.86
N ASN A 157 15.21 9.42 -6.56
CA ASN A 157 16.59 9.84 -6.75
C ASN A 157 17.28 10.08 -5.39
N GLY A 158 18.40 9.42 -5.13
CA GLY A 158 19.22 9.64 -3.94
C GLY A 158 20.14 10.84 -4.10
N GLU A 159 20.08 11.78 -3.17
CA GLU A 159 20.84 13.04 -3.18
C GLU A 159 22.35 12.80 -3.07
N ARG A 160 22.79 11.95 -2.14
CA ARG A 160 24.22 11.71 -1.87
C ARG A 160 24.78 10.56 -2.67
N SER A 161 23.99 9.50 -2.85
CA SER A 161 24.41 8.30 -3.57
C SER A 161 24.38 8.49 -5.08
N GLY A 162 23.55 9.41 -5.60
CA GLY A 162 23.27 9.54 -7.03
C GLY A 162 22.48 8.35 -7.59
N THR A 163 21.97 7.46 -6.73
CA THR A 163 21.22 6.27 -7.15
C THR A 163 19.85 6.70 -7.66
N ARG A 164 19.46 6.20 -8.83
CA ARG A 164 18.15 6.44 -9.42
C ARG A 164 17.40 5.12 -9.50
N PHE A 165 16.20 5.08 -8.93
CA PHE A 165 15.25 4.00 -9.13
C PHE A 165 14.18 4.49 -10.11
N ALA A 166 14.03 3.78 -11.22
CA ALA A 166 13.02 4.05 -12.23
C ALA A 166 12.07 2.84 -12.38
N LEU A 167 10.92 3.10 -12.99
CA LEU A 167 9.96 2.06 -13.35
C LEU A 167 10.64 1.00 -14.25
N MET A 168 10.33 -0.28 -14.03
CA MET A 168 10.85 -1.44 -14.76
C MET A 168 12.34 -1.77 -14.57
N ASP A 169 13.05 -1.04 -13.70
CA ASP A 169 14.42 -1.41 -13.32
C ASP A 169 14.44 -2.81 -12.67
N ALA A 170 15.46 -3.59 -13.03
CA ALA A 170 15.68 -4.92 -12.46
C ALA A 170 16.39 -4.79 -11.09
N VAL A 171 15.84 -5.47 -10.09
CA VAL A 171 16.33 -5.46 -8.72
C VAL A 171 16.43 -6.89 -8.17
N GLU A 172 17.37 -7.09 -7.27
CA GLU A 172 17.47 -8.30 -6.46
C GLU A 172 17.08 -7.93 -5.03
N ILE A 173 16.10 -8.65 -4.50
CA ILE A 173 15.48 -8.38 -3.20
C ILE A 173 15.55 -9.61 -2.32
N GLN A 174 15.44 -9.39 -1.01
CA GLN A 174 15.21 -10.43 -0.01
C GLN A 174 13.88 -10.21 0.68
N VAL A 175 13.15 -11.30 0.96
CA VAL A 175 11.89 -11.24 1.72
C VAL A 175 12.21 -10.97 3.18
N ALA A 176 11.89 -9.77 3.68
CA ALA A 176 12.22 -9.36 5.04
C ALA A 176 11.12 -9.74 6.04
N LYS A 177 9.88 -9.39 5.71
CA LYS A 177 8.70 -9.65 6.55
C LYS A 177 7.47 -9.84 5.68
N VAL A 178 6.56 -10.70 6.13
CA VAL A 178 5.23 -10.85 5.55
C VAL A 178 4.20 -10.60 6.64
N ASP A 179 3.23 -9.74 6.35
CA ASP A 179 2.12 -9.41 7.22
C ASP A 179 0.81 -9.86 6.56
N ILE A 180 0.25 -10.97 7.04
CA ILE A 180 -0.94 -11.60 6.46
C ILE A 180 -2.20 -10.79 6.80
N GLU A 181 -2.24 -10.14 7.97
CA GLU A 181 -3.39 -9.33 8.39
C GLU A 181 -3.50 -8.06 7.54
N GLU A 182 -2.38 -7.37 7.32
CA GLU A 182 -2.35 -6.19 6.47
C GLU A 182 -2.24 -6.50 4.96
N ARG A 183 -2.03 -7.78 4.59
CA ARG A 183 -1.75 -8.23 3.22
C ARG A 183 -0.58 -7.48 2.59
N LYS A 184 0.50 -7.33 3.36
CA LYS A 184 1.71 -6.61 2.95
C LYS A 184 2.92 -7.53 3.02
N ILE A 185 3.79 -7.36 2.03
CA ILE A 185 5.08 -8.04 1.95
C ILE A 185 6.15 -6.97 1.91
N ASP A 186 7.06 -7.00 2.88
CA ASP A 186 8.18 -6.09 2.98
C ASP A 186 9.44 -6.76 2.42
N PHE A 187 10.12 -6.03 1.56
CA PHE A 187 11.35 -6.45 0.91
C PHE A 187 12.53 -5.59 1.36
N GLU A 188 13.70 -6.22 1.44
CA GLU A 188 14.99 -5.54 1.58
C GLU A 188 15.74 -5.58 0.25
N LEU A 189 16.29 -4.43 -0.17
CA LEU A 189 17.01 -4.33 -1.43
C LEU A 189 18.44 -4.85 -1.26
N LEU A 190 18.83 -5.88 -2.03
CA LEU A 190 20.19 -6.42 -2.04
C LEU A 190 21.04 -5.81 -3.15
N ALA A 191 20.50 -5.77 -4.38
CA ALA A 191 21.18 -5.19 -5.51
C ALA A 191 20.20 -4.46 -6.43
N HIS A 192 20.68 -3.34 -6.99
CA HIS A 192 19.96 -2.57 -8.00
C HIS A 192 20.73 -2.61 -9.31
N LYS A 193 20.10 -3.07 -10.39
CA LYS A 193 20.66 -3.07 -11.74
C LYS A 193 20.05 -1.95 -12.60
N GLY A 194 19.54 -0.88 -11.98
CA GLY A 194 19.09 0.31 -12.71
C GLY A 194 20.26 1.09 -13.30
N LYS A 195 20.03 1.69 -14.46
CA LYS A 195 21.03 2.54 -15.13
C LYS A 195 21.32 3.73 -14.24
N TRP A 196 22.58 3.87 -13.83
CA TRP A 196 23.12 5.08 -13.22
C TRP A 196 22.76 6.27 -14.13
N LEU A 197 22.33 7.41 -13.59
CA LEU A 197 22.39 8.67 -14.34
C LEU A 197 23.86 8.99 -14.58
N ALA A 198 24.41 8.40 -15.64
CA ALA A 198 25.58 8.92 -16.31
C ALA A 198 25.09 9.45 -17.65
N GLU A 199 24.37 10.57 -17.63
CA GLU A 199 24.37 11.47 -18.77
C GLU A 199 25.41 12.56 -18.51
N ASN A 200 26.41 12.56 -19.38
CA ASN A 200 27.41 13.61 -19.63
C ASN A 200 28.49 13.81 -18.56
N GLY A 201 29.57 13.02 -18.67
CA GLY A 201 30.88 13.41 -18.14
C GLY A 201 31.75 12.25 -17.72
N LYS A 202 32.59 11.77 -18.65
CA LYS A 202 33.87 11.06 -18.45
C LYS A 202 33.95 10.08 -17.26
N ASP A 203 33.99 8.79 -17.62
CA ASP A 203 34.71 7.71 -16.95
C ASP A 203 35.29 8.02 -15.58
N LYS A 204 34.52 7.78 -14.51
CA LYS A 204 35.08 7.38 -13.21
C LYS A 204 34.18 6.34 -12.56
N LYS A 205 34.53 5.06 -12.73
CA LYS A 205 34.26 4.03 -11.71
C LYS A 205 34.77 4.58 -10.38
N PRO A 206 33.97 4.55 -9.30
CA PRO A 206 34.18 3.45 -8.36
C PRO A 206 32.94 3.09 -7.52
N ALA A 207 32.73 1.79 -7.22
CA ALA A 207 32.18 1.37 -5.91
C ALA A 207 32.30 -0.16 -5.66
N LYS A 208 33.52 -0.71 -5.73
CA LYS A 208 33.86 -1.98 -5.06
C LYS A 208 33.90 -1.87 -3.51
N LYS A 209 33.38 -0.78 -2.93
CA LYS A 209 33.44 -0.49 -1.48
C LYS A 209 32.13 -0.75 -0.72
N ALA A 210 30.98 -0.80 -1.39
CA ALA A 210 29.69 -1.09 -0.71
C ALA A 210 29.58 -2.57 -0.31
N ALA A 211 30.01 -3.49 -1.18
CA ALA A 211 29.98 -4.94 -0.91
C ALA A 211 30.85 -5.36 0.31
N LYS A 212 31.90 -4.60 0.64
CA LYS A 212 32.82 -4.94 1.74
C LYS A 212 32.32 -4.45 3.11
N ALA A 213 31.40 -3.49 3.15
CA ALA A 213 30.82 -2.98 4.40
C ALA A 213 29.70 -3.92 4.93
N ILE A 214 29.04 -4.66 4.04
CA ILE A 214 27.93 -5.56 4.39
C ILE A 214 28.47 -6.90 4.92
N ALA A 215 29.55 -7.44 4.32
CA ALA A 215 30.18 -8.69 4.79
C ALA A 215 30.86 -8.57 6.18
N GLY A 216 31.26 -7.36 6.60
CA GLY A 216 31.96 -7.14 7.87
C GLY A 216 31.07 -7.22 9.12
N LYS A 217 29.74 -7.10 8.97
CA LYS A 217 28.79 -7.16 10.10
C LYS A 217 28.36 -8.60 10.44
N ALA A 218 28.38 -9.52 9.48
CA ALA A 218 28.06 -10.93 9.70
C ALA A 218 29.17 -11.70 10.45
N ALA A 219 30.45 -11.32 10.26
CA ALA A 219 31.59 -12.05 10.84
C ALA A 219 31.90 -11.71 12.31
N LYS A 220 31.38 -10.62 12.86
CA LYS A 220 31.67 -10.19 14.25
C LYS A 220 30.71 -10.74 15.32
N ALA A 221 29.66 -11.46 14.92
CA ALA A 221 28.69 -12.05 15.85
C ALA A 221 29.03 -13.51 16.26
N ALA A 222 29.97 -14.17 15.58
CA ALA A 222 30.24 -15.59 15.78
C ALA A 222 31.47 -15.93 16.64
N ASP A 223 32.37 -14.98 16.92
CA ASP A 223 33.69 -15.30 17.49
C ASP A 223 33.95 -14.74 18.90
N LYS A 224 33.01 -15.01 19.82
CA LYS A 224 33.24 -14.73 21.25
C LYS A 224 32.52 -15.72 22.17
N LYS A 225 32.72 -17.02 21.94
CA LYS A 225 32.26 -18.03 22.90
C LYS A 225 33.03 -19.34 22.88
N THR A 226 34.34 -19.30 23.11
CA THR A 226 35.06 -20.49 23.60
C THR A 226 36.42 -20.13 24.22
N THR A 227 36.77 -20.85 25.28
CA THR A 227 38.06 -20.92 26.01
C THR A 227 38.43 -19.80 27.00
N LYS A 228 38.19 -20.07 28.29
CA LYS A 228 39.25 -20.48 29.24
C LYS A 228 38.67 -20.86 30.61
N ILE A 229 38.79 -22.15 30.96
CA ILE A 229 38.68 -22.69 32.32
C ILE A 229 40.10 -23.09 32.77
N THR A 230 40.33 -22.95 34.07
CA THR A 230 41.50 -23.30 34.93
C THR A 230 42.60 -22.24 35.04
N ALA A 231 43.13 -21.89 36.21
CA ALA A 231 42.73 -22.05 37.62
C ALA A 231 43.69 -21.19 38.47
N LYS A 232 43.19 -20.39 39.44
CA LYS A 232 43.79 -20.30 40.80
C LYS A 232 42.87 -19.52 41.76
N LYS A 233 42.55 -20.17 42.88
CA LYS A 233 41.84 -19.65 44.06
C LYS A 233 42.69 -18.61 44.79
N THR A 234 42.06 -17.55 45.32
CA THR A 234 41.91 -17.30 46.78
C THR A 234 41.02 -16.07 47.06
N ALA A 235 40.05 -16.29 47.96
CA ALA A 235 39.35 -15.37 48.88
C ALA A 235 38.51 -14.18 48.35
N ALA A 236 37.22 -14.19 48.73
CA ALA A 236 36.18 -13.18 48.45
C ALA A 236 35.97 -12.24 49.66
N PRO A 237 35.31 -11.08 49.44
CA PRO A 237 34.02 -10.83 50.12
C PRO A 237 32.90 -10.30 49.20
N PRO A 238 31.63 -10.24 49.68
CA PRO A 238 30.43 -10.39 48.82
C PRO A 238 29.59 -9.12 48.52
N THR A 239 28.86 -9.24 47.40
CA THR A 239 27.52 -8.77 46.95
C THR A 239 26.83 -7.45 47.37
N LYS A 240 26.61 -6.61 46.35
CA LYS A 240 25.38 -5.93 45.80
C LYS A 240 24.06 -5.70 46.59
N ALA A 241 23.91 -6.08 47.85
CA ALA A 241 22.76 -5.68 48.66
C ALA A 241 22.89 -4.24 49.22
N GLU A 242 24.10 -3.69 49.30
CA GLU A 242 24.38 -2.40 49.95
C GLU A 242 24.44 -1.18 49.01
N LYS A 243 24.11 -1.34 47.72
CA LYS A 243 24.05 -0.21 46.76
C LYS A 243 22.64 0.23 46.39
N ARG A 244 21.61 -0.36 47.00
CA ARG A 244 20.20 -0.05 46.75
C ARG A 244 19.46 0.58 47.94
N GLU A 245 20.15 0.92 49.02
CA GLU A 245 19.59 1.62 50.19
C GLU A 245 19.94 3.12 50.28
N GLN A 246 20.78 3.65 49.38
CA GLN A 246 21.17 5.07 49.42
C GLN A 246 20.33 6.03 48.56
N SER A 247 19.26 5.58 47.92
CA SER A 247 18.38 6.43 47.09
C SER A 247 16.96 6.62 47.62
N ALA A 248 16.64 6.17 48.83
CA ALA A 248 15.28 6.20 49.38
C ALA A 248 15.09 7.01 50.68
N GLN A 249 16.12 7.65 51.23
CA GLN A 249 16.02 8.43 52.48
C GLN A 249 16.44 9.90 52.35
N LYS A 250 16.01 10.57 51.27
CA LYS A 250 16.13 12.03 51.15
C LYS A 250 14.81 12.69 50.75
N LYS A 251 13.72 12.29 51.41
CA LYS A 251 12.44 13.00 51.47
C LYS A 251 11.76 12.68 52.80
N THR A 252 11.99 13.49 53.83
CA THR A 252 10.96 14.08 54.70
C THR A 252 11.59 14.83 55.89
N ALA A 253 11.08 16.04 56.11
CA ALA A 253 10.98 16.78 57.37
C ALA A 253 12.20 17.58 57.91
N LYS A 254 12.20 18.88 57.60
CA LYS A 254 12.27 20.00 58.58
C LYS A 254 11.64 21.25 57.89
N THR A 255 10.37 21.56 58.18
CA THR A 255 9.83 22.67 59.04
C THR A 255 10.13 24.08 58.50
N ALA A 256 9.25 25.10 58.49
CA ALA A 256 7.83 25.35 58.74
C ALA A 256 7.50 26.80 58.21
N ALA A 257 6.21 27.16 58.10
CA ALA A 257 5.56 28.32 57.43
C ALA A 257 5.89 29.76 57.97
N PRO A 258 5.24 30.92 57.58
CA PRO A 258 4.04 31.13 56.73
C PRO A 258 3.89 32.41 55.82
N LYS A 259 2.85 32.37 54.93
CA LYS A 259 1.93 33.42 54.38
C LYS A 259 2.40 34.67 53.59
N LYS A 260 1.94 34.83 52.33
CA LYS A 260 0.91 35.82 51.86
C LYS A 260 0.66 35.84 50.33
N ALA A 261 -0.64 35.80 49.97
CA ALA A 261 -1.40 36.59 48.98
C ALA A 261 -1.04 36.70 47.46
N ALA A 262 -2.02 36.25 46.66
CA ALA A 262 -2.78 37.00 45.62
C ALA A 262 -2.39 37.04 44.12
N LYS A 263 -3.44 36.79 43.30
CA LYS A 263 -3.70 37.14 41.87
C LYS A 263 -2.84 36.43 40.82
N SER A 264 -3.28 36.07 39.61
CA SER A 264 -4.56 36.08 38.86
C SER A 264 -4.24 35.47 37.47
N GLY A 265 -5.15 34.73 36.82
CA GLY A 265 -5.00 34.43 35.39
C GLY A 265 -5.70 33.15 34.92
N LYS A 266 -6.70 33.32 34.04
CA LYS A 266 -7.63 32.33 33.45
C LYS A 266 -6.97 31.50 32.32
N PRO A 267 -7.52 30.33 31.93
CA PRO A 267 -8.33 30.28 30.68
C PRO A 267 -9.55 29.33 30.76
N LYS A 268 -10.77 29.73 30.33
CA LYS A 268 -11.46 29.42 29.05
C LYS A 268 -11.24 27.96 28.58
N ALA A 269 -12.16 27.02 28.81
CA ALA A 269 -13.48 26.77 28.19
C ALA A 269 -13.44 25.74 27.03
N THR A 270 -14.02 24.56 27.24
CA THR A 270 -14.66 23.74 26.20
C THR A 270 -15.86 22.99 26.77
N LYS A 271 -16.99 23.12 26.08
CA LYS A 271 -18.32 22.59 26.42
C LYS A 271 -18.44 21.11 26.02
N ALA A 272 -19.00 20.32 26.92
CA ALA A 272 -19.57 19.01 26.64
C ALA A 272 -20.99 19.16 26.05
N LYS A 273 -21.33 18.37 25.02
CA LYS A 273 -22.70 18.24 24.50
C LYS A 273 -23.16 16.79 24.72
N LYS A 274 -24.04 16.60 25.71
CA LYS A 274 -24.92 15.42 25.84
C LYS A 274 -26.21 15.71 25.06
N THR A 275 -26.70 14.73 24.31
CA THR A 275 -28.05 14.72 23.75
C THR A 275 -28.87 13.64 24.42
N ALA A 276 -30.01 14.01 24.98
CA ALA A 276 -31.05 13.11 25.44
C ALA A 276 -32.42 13.71 25.11
N ALA A 277 -33.34 12.79 24.82
CA ALA A 277 -34.79 12.83 24.99
C ALA A 277 -35.68 13.53 23.95
N ALA A 278 -36.62 12.71 23.48
CA ALA A 278 -37.82 12.96 22.72
C ALA A 278 -38.86 13.83 23.45
N THR A 279 -39.73 14.50 22.69
CA THR A 279 -41.20 14.45 22.76
C THR A 279 -41.79 15.55 21.89
N THR A 280 -42.72 15.22 21.00
CA THR A 280 -44.09 15.81 20.96
C THR A 280 -44.88 15.26 19.77
N ALA A 281 -46.14 14.98 20.07
CA ALA A 281 -47.15 14.43 19.18
C ALA A 281 -47.97 15.53 18.51
N THR A 282 -48.45 15.31 17.28
CA THR A 282 -49.64 16.01 16.78
C THR A 282 -50.45 15.18 15.76
N LYS A 283 -51.61 14.74 16.26
CA LYS A 283 -52.95 14.67 15.65
C LYS A 283 -53.19 13.99 14.30
N SER A 284 -53.95 12.91 14.42
CA SER A 284 -54.94 12.34 13.52
C SER A 284 -56.03 13.32 13.04
N ARG A 285 -56.47 13.17 11.79
CA ARG A 285 -57.90 13.21 11.42
C ARG A 285 -58.17 12.47 10.10
N LYS A 286 -58.87 11.35 10.20
CA LYS A 286 -59.63 10.71 9.10
C LYS A 286 -60.98 11.43 8.98
N THR A 287 -61.42 11.70 7.75
CA THR A 287 -62.85 11.73 7.41
C THR A 287 -63.05 11.14 6.01
N LYS A 288 -64.11 10.34 5.90
CA LYS A 288 -64.56 9.53 4.75
C LYS A 288 -65.91 10.11 4.31
N LYS A 289 -66.21 9.99 3.00
CA LYS A 289 -67.51 10.13 2.30
C LYS A 289 -68.14 11.52 2.17
N SER A 290 -68.28 11.97 0.92
CA SER A 290 -69.54 11.95 0.14
C SER A 290 -69.21 12.12 -1.34
#